data_AF-A0A3A4B951-F1
#
_entry.id   AF-A0A3A4B951-F1
#
_cell.length_a   1.000
_cell.length_b   1.000
_cell.length_c   1.000
_cell.angle_alpha   90.00
_cell.angle_beta   90.00
_cell.angle_gamma   90.00
#
_symmetry.space_group_name_H-M   'P 1'
#
loop_
_entity.id
_entity.type
_entity.pdbx_description
1 polymer ?
#
loop_
_entity_poly.entity_id
_entity_poly.type
_entity_poly.pdbx_seq_one_letter_code
_entity_poly.pdbx_strand_id
1 'polypeptide(L)'
;MNRFTRVVLVAGVLLVSALAGAPARAGAGNWAVTYLDPLPARFQPDRGYTIGYWVLQHGDHPYSGPEADMRTALRLTGPQGRRLEFAGLALREKAHYAAAIAVPRGVWRVEGIQGPFEPFEVGTLTVPGAMRFNDPGRIPRSDFWRDEWDVIRPPLDREGRFVGYGVPPAGAPAAAPGPARASAGGAGLTPYAVAGIAALALLVLAGAAVRLRPRLARRR
;
A
#
# COMPACT_ATOMS: atom_id res chain seq x y z
N MET A 1 9.52 -13.73 38.74
CA MET A 1 9.40 -14.15 37.32
C MET A 1 10.75 -14.68 36.84
N ASN A 2 10.84 -15.99 36.67
CA ASN A 2 12.05 -16.72 36.29
C ASN A 2 12.48 -16.39 34.85
N ARG A 3 13.80 -16.42 34.59
CA ARG A 3 14.40 -16.06 33.29
C ARG A 3 13.77 -16.82 32.10
N PHE A 4 13.28 -18.03 32.37
CA PHE A 4 12.55 -18.87 31.42
C PHE A 4 11.24 -18.22 30.93
N THR A 5 10.44 -17.65 31.83
CA THR A 5 9.15 -17.02 31.48
C THR A 5 9.36 -15.76 30.63
N ARG A 6 10.47 -15.02 30.86
CA ARG A 6 10.84 -13.86 30.05
C ARG A 6 11.24 -14.26 28.62
N VAL A 7 12.00 -15.35 28.45
CA VAL A 7 12.43 -15.81 27.13
C VAL A 7 11.24 -16.33 26.30
N VAL A 8 10.31 -17.06 26.93
CA VAL A 8 9.10 -17.56 26.25
C VAL A 8 8.18 -16.42 25.82
N LEU A 9 8.02 -15.37 26.67
CA LEU A 9 7.23 -14.20 26.31
C LEU A 9 7.85 -13.40 25.16
N VAL A 10 9.16 -13.17 25.16
CA VAL A 10 9.85 -12.44 24.08
C VAL A 10 9.80 -13.21 22.77
N ALA A 11 10.00 -14.54 22.80
CA ALA A 11 9.90 -15.38 21.61
C ALA A 11 8.47 -15.44 21.06
N GLY A 12 7.46 -15.47 21.93
CA GLY A 12 6.05 -15.42 21.51
C GLY A 12 5.67 -14.11 20.83
N VAL A 13 6.12 -12.96 21.36
CA VAL A 13 5.87 -11.64 20.75
C VAL A 13 6.55 -11.50 19.39
N LEU A 14 7.79 -11.99 19.24
CA LEU A 14 8.51 -11.95 17.97
C LEU A 14 7.87 -12.86 16.91
N LEU A 15 7.34 -14.02 17.30
CA LEU A 15 6.65 -14.93 16.38
C LEU A 15 5.33 -14.34 15.89
N VAL A 16 4.54 -13.72 16.76
CA VAL A 16 3.30 -13.02 16.37
C VAL A 16 3.59 -11.82 15.46
N SER A 17 4.70 -11.11 15.71
CA SER A 17 5.13 -9.98 14.87
C SER A 17 5.57 -10.42 13.47
N ALA A 18 6.20 -11.59 13.35
CA ALA A 18 6.64 -12.15 12.08
C ALA A 18 5.48 -12.70 11.22
N LEU A 19 4.38 -13.14 11.85
CA LEU A 19 3.17 -13.59 11.17
C LEU A 19 2.21 -12.45 10.79
N ALA A 20 2.41 -11.23 11.33
CA ALA A 20 1.64 -10.04 10.95
C ALA A 20 2.11 -9.37 9.64
N GLY A 21 3.06 -9.98 8.91
CA GLY A 21 3.68 -9.44 7.70
C GLY A 21 2.88 -9.57 6.39
N ALA A 22 1.62 -10.01 6.44
CA ALA A 22 0.73 -9.88 5.28
C ALA A 22 -0.05 -8.57 5.39
N PRO A 23 -0.02 -7.66 4.40
CA PRO A 23 -0.92 -6.53 4.40
C PRO A 23 -2.34 -7.06 4.30
N ALA A 24 -3.05 -7.07 5.42
CA ALA A 24 -4.49 -7.24 5.44
C ALA A 24 -5.11 -6.01 4.75
N ARG A 25 -5.28 -6.08 3.43
CA ARG A 25 -6.09 -5.11 2.67
C ARG A 25 -7.39 -5.79 2.28
N ALA A 26 -8.25 -5.97 3.29
CA ALA A 26 -9.64 -6.33 3.11
C ALA A 26 -10.45 -5.15 3.65
N GLY A 27 -11.23 -4.53 2.76
CA GLY A 27 -11.86 -3.23 2.95
C GLY A 27 -12.94 -3.22 4.02
N ALA A 28 -12.65 -2.55 5.14
CA ALA A 28 -13.62 -2.24 6.18
C ALA A 28 -13.49 -0.80 6.72
N GLY A 29 -12.66 0.07 6.11
CA GLY A 29 -12.38 1.42 6.63
C GLY A 29 -12.50 2.58 5.63
N ASN A 30 -12.58 2.32 4.32
CA ASN A 30 -12.49 3.38 3.33
C ASN A 30 -13.88 3.83 2.88
N TRP A 31 -14.48 4.73 3.66
CA TRP A 31 -15.71 5.46 3.30
C TRP A 31 -15.51 6.40 2.11
N ALA A 32 -14.26 6.59 1.64
CA ALA A 32 -13.94 7.25 0.39
C ALA A 32 -12.78 6.56 -0.33
N VAL A 33 -12.68 6.79 -1.65
CA VAL A 33 -11.64 6.22 -2.52
C VAL A 33 -10.97 7.35 -3.30
N THR A 34 -9.63 7.33 -3.34
CA THR A 34 -8.84 8.28 -4.11
C THR A 34 -8.38 7.62 -5.40
N TYR A 35 -8.67 8.28 -6.53
CA TYR A 35 -8.21 7.84 -7.83
C TYR A 35 -7.34 8.89 -8.50
N LEU A 36 -6.27 8.49 -9.17
CA LEU A 36 -5.39 9.43 -9.87
C LEU A 36 -5.76 9.50 -11.35
N ASP A 37 -5.68 10.70 -11.91
CA ASP A 37 -5.71 10.90 -13.35
C ASP A 37 -4.52 10.20 -14.03
N PRO A 38 -4.52 10.06 -15.37
CA PRO A 38 -3.40 9.48 -16.10
C PRO A 38 -2.06 10.11 -15.71
N LEU A 39 -1.15 9.27 -15.22
CA LEU A 39 0.18 9.66 -14.77
C LEU A 39 1.18 9.61 -15.92
N PRO A 40 2.30 10.36 -15.83
CA PRO A 40 3.41 10.15 -16.75
C PRO A 40 3.92 8.70 -16.64
N ALA A 41 4.33 8.12 -17.77
CA ALA A 41 4.88 6.76 -17.82
C ALA A 41 6.12 6.58 -16.92
N ARG A 42 6.86 7.67 -16.65
CA ARG A 42 8.02 7.66 -15.77
C ARG A 42 8.22 8.98 -15.04
N PHE A 43 8.37 8.90 -13.73
CA PHE A 43 8.80 9.98 -12.85
C PHE A 43 10.33 10.08 -12.80
N GLN A 44 10.80 11.32 -12.74
CA GLN A 44 12.21 11.68 -12.55
C GLN A 44 12.38 12.31 -11.16
N PRO A 45 13.54 12.11 -10.49
CA PRO A 45 13.81 12.69 -9.18
C PRO A 45 13.73 14.21 -9.24
N ASP A 46 13.08 14.80 -8.24
CA ASP A 46 13.04 16.24 -7.95
C ASP A 46 12.44 17.11 -9.08
N ARG A 47 11.89 16.48 -10.13
CA ARG A 47 11.15 17.15 -11.18
C ARG A 47 9.72 17.43 -10.72
N GLY A 48 9.23 18.62 -11.04
CA GLY A 48 7.84 19.03 -10.79
C GLY A 48 6.85 18.32 -11.73
N TYR A 49 5.75 17.83 -11.17
CA TYR A 49 4.58 17.30 -11.87
C TYR A 49 3.31 17.84 -11.25
N THR A 50 2.25 18.00 -12.05
CA THR A 50 0.89 18.24 -11.55
C THR A 50 0.10 16.95 -11.69
N ILE A 51 -0.42 16.46 -10.57
CA ILE A 51 -1.20 15.22 -10.52
C ILE A 51 -2.65 15.59 -10.21
N GLY A 52 -3.54 15.31 -11.16
CA GLY A 52 -4.97 15.37 -10.90
C GLY A 52 -5.47 14.09 -10.23
N TYR A 53 -6.48 14.21 -9.37
CA TYR A 53 -7.05 13.09 -8.64
C TYR A 53 -8.48 13.35 -8.15
N TRP A 54 -9.25 12.29 -8.02
CA TRP A 54 -10.64 12.29 -7.58
C TRP A 54 -10.75 11.72 -6.17
N VAL A 55 -11.59 12.31 -5.31
CA VAL A 55 -11.88 11.80 -3.97
C VAL A 55 -13.37 11.52 -3.85
N LEU A 56 -13.76 10.24 -3.97
CA LEU A 56 -15.16 9.86 -4.06
C LEU A 56 -15.63 9.19 -2.77
N GLN A 57 -16.71 9.68 -2.18
CA GLN A 57 -17.39 9.00 -1.08
C GLN A 57 -17.97 7.69 -1.62
N HIS A 58 -17.79 6.62 -0.84
CA HIS A 58 -18.08 5.22 -1.20
C HIS A 58 -17.43 4.75 -2.51
N GLY A 59 -16.60 5.58 -3.15
CA GLY A 59 -15.94 5.31 -4.42
C GLY A 59 -16.75 5.63 -5.67
N ASP A 60 -17.96 6.19 -5.58
CA ASP A 60 -18.85 6.41 -6.74
C ASP A 60 -19.48 7.82 -6.85
N HIS A 61 -19.41 8.68 -5.83
CA HIS A 61 -19.98 10.04 -5.84
C HIS A 61 -19.13 11.05 -5.05
N PRO A 62 -19.34 12.38 -5.25
CA PRO A 62 -18.75 13.40 -4.40
C PRO A 62 -19.19 13.30 -2.93
N TYR A 63 -18.41 13.89 -2.03
CA TYR A 63 -18.83 14.03 -0.63
C TYR A 63 -20.05 14.94 -0.51
N SER A 64 -21.08 14.49 0.22
CA SER A 64 -22.35 15.22 0.36
C SER A 64 -22.40 16.20 1.55
N GLY A 65 -21.34 16.29 2.35
CA GLY A 65 -21.27 17.18 3.51
C GLY A 65 -20.66 18.55 3.18
N PRO A 66 -20.33 19.36 4.21
CA PRO A 66 -19.76 20.69 4.02
C PRO A 66 -18.42 20.64 3.27
N GLU A 67 -18.28 21.45 2.22
CA GLU A 67 -17.04 21.52 1.42
C GLU A 67 -15.81 21.92 2.26
N ALA A 68 -16.03 22.71 3.31
CA ALA A 68 -14.97 23.12 4.25
C ALA A 68 -14.29 21.93 4.96
N ASP A 69 -14.96 20.78 5.06
CA ASP A 69 -14.43 19.56 5.66
C ASP A 69 -13.54 18.78 4.68
N MET A 70 -13.63 19.06 3.38
CA MET A 70 -12.92 18.35 2.31
C MET A 70 -11.52 18.91 2.05
N ARG A 71 -10.67 18.86 3.08
CA ARG A 71 -9.24 19.11 2.92
C ARG A 71 -8.55 17.86 2.38
N THR A 72 -8.09 17.93 1.13
CA THR A 72 -7.45 16.79 0.46
C THR A 72 -5.96 17.03 0.19
N ALA A 73 -5.19 15.97 0.09
CA ALA A 73 -3.76 16.01 -0.23
C ALA A 73 -3.29 14.66 -0.77
N LEU A 74 -2.13 14.65 -1.43
CA LEU A 74 -1.35 13.45 -1.68
C LEU A 74 -0.22 13.34 -0.66
N ARG A 75 -0.23 12.28 0.15
CA ARG A 75 0.80 11.99 1.14
C ARG A 75 1.69 10.86 0.66
N LEU A 76 2.99 11.11 0.62
CA LEU A 76 4.02 10.15 0.23
C LEU A 76 4.88 9.79 1.45
N THR A 77 4.88 8.52 1.82
CA THR A 77 5.73 7.99 2.91
C THR A 77 6.85 7.15 2.32
N GLY A 78 8.09 7.61 2.48
CA GLY A 78 9.29 7.04 1.89
C GLY A 78 10.19 6.29 2.88
N PRO A 79 11.45 6.04 2.50
CA PRO A 79 12.43 5.36 3.33
C PRO A 79 12.58 6.02 4.70
N GLN A 80 12.78 5.20 5.75
CA GLN A 80 12.96 5.66 7.13
C GLN A 80 11.77 6.47 7.67
N GLY A 81 10.59 6.32 7.06
CA GLY A 81 9.37 7.01 7.49
C GLY A 81 9.31 8.49 7.11
N ARG A 82 10.19 8.98 6.22
CA ARG A 82 10.11 10.34 5.70
C ARG A 82 8.76 10.58 5.04
N ARG A 83 8.07 11.66 5.41
CA ARG A 83 6.76 12.04 4.86
C ARG A 83 6.88 13.30 4.02
N LEU A 84 6.23 13.28 2.86
CA LEU A 84 5.98 14.44 2.01
C LEU A 84 4.46 14.56 1.87
N GLU A 85 3.93 15.77 1.94
CA GLU A 85 2.51 16.02 1.77
C GLU A 85 2.32 17.17 0.80
N PHE A 86 1.46 16.95 -0.19
CA PHE A 86 1.19 17.90 -1.27
C PHE A 86 -0.29 18.22 -1.24
N ALA A 87 -0.63 19.44 -0.83
CA ALA A 87 -2.01 19.89 -0.71
C ALA A 87 -2.75 19.82 -2.06
N GLY A 88 -3.99 19.38 -1.99
CA GLY A 88 -4.93 19.41 -3.11
C GLY A 88 -5.54 20.78 -3.30
N LEU A 89 -5.61 21.21 -4.56
CA LEU A 89 -6.43 22.33 -4.98
C LEU A 89 -7.66 21.79 -5.69
N ALA A 90 -8.85 22.20 -5.24
CA ALA A 90 -10.10 21.85 -5.90
C ALA A 90 -10.10 22.39 -7.34
N LEU A 91 -10.53 21.55 -8.27
CA LEU A 91 -10.80 21.92 -9.65
C LEU A 91 -12.28 22.30 -9.81
N ARG A 92 -12.70 22.60 -11.03
CA ARG A 92 -14.08 23.03 -11.31
C ARG A 92 -15.06 21.88 -11.17
N GLU A 93 -14.59 20.68 -11.50
CA GLU A 93 -15.33 19.44 -11.44
C GLU A 93 -15.45 18.98 -9.97
N LYS A 94 -16.65 18.57 -9.58
CA LYS A 94 -16.91 18.09 -8.21
C LYS A 94 -15.98 16.94 -7.86
N ALA A 95 -15.45 16.99 -6.64
CA ALA A 95 -14.55 15.97 -6.11
C ALA A 95 -13.26 15.73 -6.91
N HIS A 96 -12.90 16.65 -7.82
CA HIS A 96 -11.66 16.61 -8.59
C HIS A 96 -10.68 17.65 -8.03
N TYR A 97 -9.43 17.24 -7.88
CA TYR A 97 -8.38 18.04 -7.27
C TYR A 97 -7.08 17.90 -8.07
N ALA A 98 -6.17 18.87 -7.90
CA ALA A 98 -4.80 18.78 -8.42
C ALA A 98 -3.78 19.08 -7.33
N ALA A 99 -2.66 18.35 -7.34
CA ALA A 99 -1.51 18.60 -6.47
C ALA A 99 -0.24 18.76 -7.30
N ALA A 100 0.55 19.80 -6.99
CA ALA A 100 1.89 19.97 -7.54
C ALA A 100 2.90 19.19 -6.67
N ILE A 101 3.63 18.25 -7.28
CA ILE A 101 4.56 17.36 -6.56
C ILE A 101 5.98 17.46 -7.14
N ALA A 102 6.96 17.37 -6.27
CA ALA A 102 8.36 17.12 -6.63
C ALA A 102 8.91 16.07 -5.65
N VAL A 103 9.27 14.90 -6.18
CA VAL A 103 9.54 13.72 -5.35
C VAL A 103 11.00 13.31 -5.51
N PRO A 104 11.77 13.20 -4.42
CA PRO A 104 13.14 12.73 -4.49
C PRO A 104 13.22 11.24 -4.82
N ARG A 105 14.42 10.79 -5.20
CA ARG A 105 14.70 9.37 -5.46
C ARG A 105 14.28 8.51 -4.26
N GLY A 106 13.57 7.41 -4.53
CA GLY A 106 13.14 6.46 -3.52
C GLY A 106 11.94 5.62 -3.93
N VAL A 107 11.47 4.81 -2.99
CA VAL A 107 10.20 4.09 -3.08
C VAL A 107 9.27 4.70 -2.05
N TRP A 108 8.10 5.13 -2.50
CA TRP A 108 7.15 5.92 -1.73
C TRP A 108 5.80 5.24 -1.72
N ARG A 109 5.26 4.96 -0.53
CA ARG A 109 3.84 4.64 -0.39
C ARG A 109 3.04 5.92 -0.60
N VAL A 110 2.02 5.85 -1.44
CA VAL A 110 1.16 6.99 -1.81
C VAL A 110 -0.20 6.80 -1.17
N GLU A 111 -0.63 7.80 -0.42
CA GLU A 111 -1.91 7.86 0.26
C GLU A 111 -2.65 9.13 -0.17
N GLY A 112 -3.96 9.02 -0.43
CA GLY A 112 -4.84 10.16 -0.58
C GLY A 112 -5.38 10.56 0.79
N ILE A 113 -5.21 11.82 1.17
CA ILE A 113 -5.89 12.44 2.31
C ILE A 113 -7.23 12.97 1.82
N GLN A 114 -8.31 12.63 2.51
CA GLN A 114 -9.68 12.70 1.97
C GLN A 114 -10.65 13.42 2.92
N GLY A 115 -10.25 14.56 3.49
CA GLY A 115 -11.09 15.30 4.42
C GLY A 115 -11.42 14.50 5.68
N PRO A 116 -12.71 14.24 6.00
CA PRO A 116 -13.12 13.55 7.22
C PRO A 116 -12.87 12.03 7.19
N PHE A 117 -12.47 11.48 6.04
CA PHE A 117 -12.29 10.04 5.87
C PHE A 117 -10.86 9.59 6.18
N GLU A 118 -10.73 8.30 6.51
CA GLU A 118 -9.43 7.65 6.66
C GLU A 118 -8.59 7.79 5.37
N PRO A 119 -7.27 7.98 5.47
CA PRO A 119 -6.40 8.04 4.31
C PRO A 119 -6.49 6.78 3.43
N PHE A 120 -6.65 6.98 2.12
CA PHE A 120 -6.74 5.89 1.17
C PHE A 120 -5.39 5.53 0.59
N GLU A 121 -4.95 4.28 0.73
CA GLU A 121 -3.68 3.84 0.15
C GLU A 121 -3.79 3.57 -1.36
N VAL A 122 -3.40 4.55 -2.16
CA VAL A 122 -3.44 4.51 -3.63
C VAL A 122 -2.48 3.47 -4.20
N GLY A 123 -1.26 3.36 -3.64
CA GLY A 123 -0.25 2.44 -4.16
C GLY A 123 1.19 2.84 -3.81
N THR A 124 2.12 2.46 -4.68
CA THR A 124 3.56 2.69 -4.49
C THR A 124 4.18 3.38 -5.70
N LEU A 125 4.82 4.53 -5.49
CA LEU A 125 5.59 5.26 -6.49
C LEU A 125 7.09 4.97 -6.35
N THR A 126 7.74 4.55 -7.43
CA THR A 126 9.21 4.45 -7.50
C THR A 126 9.76 5.64 -8.28
N VAL A 127 10.77 6.33 -7.74
CA VAL A 127 11.45 7.47 -8.37
C VAL A 127 12.96 7.23 -8.43
N PRO A 128 13.62 7.25 -9.60
CA PRO A 128 12.99 7.28 -10.92
C PRO A 128 12.24 5.97 -11.21
N GLY A 129 11.11 6.06 -11.90
CA GLY A 129 10.28 4.87 -12.13
C GLY A 129 8.82 5.25 -12.36
N ALA A 130 7.91 4.35 -12.00
CA ALA A 130 6.49 4.52 -12.25
C ALA A 130 5.67 4.25 -10.98
N MET A 131 4.39 4.60 -11.05
CA MET A 131 3.39 4.25 -10.05
C MET A 131 2.93 2.80 -10.24
N ARG A 132 2.81 2.06 -9.15
CA ARG A 132 2.08 0.79 -9.07
C ARG A 132 0.86 1.02 -8.20
N PHE A 133 -0.32 0.78 -8.75
CA PHE A 133 -1.58 0.99 -8.06
C PHE A 133 -1.99 -0.23 -7.24
N ASN A 134 -2.59 0.02 -6.09
CA ASN A 134 -3.34 -0.99 -5.37
C ASN A 134 -4.71 -1.16 -6.03
N ASP A 135 -5.25 -2.38 -6.02
CA ASP A 135 -6.63 -2.60 -6.43
C ASP A 135 -7.57 -2.04 -5.33
N PRO A 136 -8.42 -1.04 -5.64
CA PRO A 136 -9.42 -0.54 -4.68
C PRO A 136 -10.51 -1.57 -4.37
N GLY A 137 -10.56 -2.69 -5.10
CA GLY A 137 -11.61 -3.68 -5.02
C GLY A 137 -12.83 -3.30 -5.85
N ARG A 138 -13.88 -4.13 -5.76
CA ARG A 138 -15.15 -3.83 -6.42
C ARG A 138 -15.94 -2.82 -5.59
N ILE A 139 -16.38 -1.76 -6.25
CA ILE A 139 -17.18 -0.71 -5.62
C ILE A 139 -18.61 -0.85 -6.13
N PRO A 140 -19.59 -1.11 -5.24
CA PRO A 140 -20.99 -1.11 -5.63
C PRO A 140 -21.34 0.29 -6.13
N ARG A 141 -21.73 0.39 -7.39
CA ARG A 141 -22.34 1.62 -7.89
C ARG A 141 -23.76 1.72 -7.38
N SER A 142 -24.10 2.87 -6.84
CA SER A 142 -25.48 3.24 -6.65
C SER A 142 -25.96 4.07 -7.83
N ASP A 143 -27.13 3.72 -8.36
CA ASP A 143 -27.76 4.50 -9.42
C ASP A 143 -28.26 5.86 -8.94
N PHE A 144 -28.32 6.03 -7.62
CA PHE A 144 -28.84 7.20 -6.93
C PHE A 144 -28.03 8.48 -7.20
N TRP A 145 -26.73 8.36 -7.47
CA TRP A 145 -25.84 9.52 -7.62
C TRP A 145 -25.46 9.87 -9.07
N ARG A 146 -26.15 9.29 -10.06
CA ARG A 146 -25.85 9.56 -11.48
C ARG A 146 -26.04 11.04 -11.85
N ASP A 147 -26.98 11.71 -11.18
CA ASP A 147 -27.34 13.11 -11.45
C ASP A 147 -26.43 14.12 -10.74
N GLU A 148 -25.51 13.67 -9.88
CA GLU A 148 -24.57 14.57 -9.18
C GLU A 148 -23.41 15.03 -10.06
N TRP A 149 -23.18 14.32 -11.16
CA TRP A 149 -22.06 14.54 -12.07
C TRP A 149 -22.41 15.55 -13.16
N ASP A 150 -21.46 16.45 -13.44
CA ASP A 150 -21.51 17.31 -14.62
C ASP A 150 -21.08 16.53 -15.88
N VAL A 151 -20.76 17.26 -16.96
CA VAL A 151 -20.24 16.69 -18.23
C VAL A 151 -18.97 15.87 -18.00
N ILE A 152 -18.15 16.24 -17.01
CA ILE A 152 -16.90 15.58 -16.67
C ILE A 152 -17.09 14.78 -15.38
N ARG A 153 -16.69 13.50 -15.42
CA ARG A 153 -16.84 12.54 -14.33
C ARG A 153 -15.60 11.65 -14.26
N PRO A 154 -15.33 11.03 -13.10
CA PRO A 154 -14.19 10.13 -12.94
C PRO A 154 -14.23 8.97 -13.95
N PRO A 155 -13.07 8.51 -14.47
CA PRO A 155 -12.99 7.44 -15.46
C PRO A 155 -13.23 6.07 -14.81
N LEU A 156 -14.49 5.80 -14.48
CA LEU A 156 -15.00 4.54 -13.97
C LEU A 156 -15.69 3.77 -15.13
N ASP A 157 -15.37 2.48 -15.30
CA ASP A 157 -16.04 1.59 -16.27
C ASP A 157 -17.51 1.33 -15.90
N ARG A 158 -18.23 0.55 -16.70
CA ARG A 158 -19.66 0.26 -16.46
C ARG A 158 -19.87 -0.50 -15.15
N GLU A 159 -18.91 -1.32 -14.77
CA GLU A 159 -18.89 -2.14 -13.56
C GLU A 159 -18.45 -1.36 -12.30
N GLY A 160 -18.14 -0.06 -12.43
CA GLY A 160 -17.74 0.80 -11.32
C GLY A 160 -16.27 0.67 -10.94
N ARG A 161 -15.44 0.03 -11.77
CA ARG A 161 -13.99 -0.03 -11.59
C ARG A 161 -13.32 1.17 -12.22
N PHE A 162 -12.29 1.67 -11.58
CA PHE A 162 -11.49 2.74 -12.15
C PHE A 162 -10.64 2.24 -13.31
N VAL A 163 -10.82 2.85 -14.49
CA VAL A 163 -10.10 2.52 -15.73
C VAL A 163 -9.04 3.56 -16.09
N GLY A 164 -8.84 4.59 -15.26
CA GLY A 164 -7.84 5.64 -15.47
C GLY A 164 -6.39 5.24 -15.18
N TYR A 165 -6.12 4.00 -14.73
CA TYR A 165 -4.76 3.55 -14.43
C TYR A 165 -3.91 3.39 -15.71
N GLY A 166 -3.17 4.43 -16.07
CA GLY A 166 -1.92 4.28 -16.81
C GLY A 166 -2.03 3.83 -18.27
N VAL A 167 -3.12 4.14 -18.98
CA VAL A 167 -3.07 4.17 -20.44
C VAL A 167 -2.48 5.53 -20.83
N PRO A 168 -1.19 5.63 -21.22
CA PRO A 168 -0.73 6.87 -21.84
C PRO A 168 -1.62 7.16 -23.05
N PRO A 169 -1.97 8.42 -23.33
CA PRO A 169 -2.74 8.76 -24.52
C PRO A 169 -2.04 8.13 -25.74
N ALA A 170 -2.82 7.41 -26.54
CA ALA A 170 -2.34 6.77 -27.77
C ALA A 170 -1.69 7.85 -28.64
N GLY A 171 -0.35 7.90 -28.67
CA GLY A 171 0.40 8.97 -29.35
C GLY A 171 1.69 9.41 -28.68
N ALA A 172 1.97 9.03 -27.42
CA ALA A 172 3.29 9.27 -26.85
C ALA A 172 4.33 8.34 -27.51
N PRO A 173 5.38 8.86 -28.17
CA PRO A 173 6.39 8.01 -28.80
C PRO A 173 7.08 7.15 -27.74
N ALA A 174 7.08 5.84 -27.96
CA ALA A 174 7.80 4.89 -27.13
C ALA A 174 9.29 5.27 -27.11
N ALA A 175 9.82 5.57 -25.93
CA ALA A 175 11.25 5.73 -25.76
C ALA A 175 11.92 4.38 -26.12
N ALA A 176 12.86 4.43 -27.06
CA ALA A 176 13.58 3.25 -27.54
C ALA A 176 14.22 2.47 -26.36
N PRO A 177 14.19 1.13 -26.39
CA PRO A 177 14.81 0.33 -25.35
C PRO A 177 16.32 0.56 -25.34
N GLY A 178 16.83 1.12 -24.24
CA GLY A 178 18.27 1.14 -23.95
C GLY A 178 18.79 -0.27 -23.69
N PRO A 179 20.08 -0.53 -23.92
CA PRO A 179 20.65 -1.88 -23.81
C PRO A 179 20.50 -2.43 -22.39
N ALA A 180 19.93 -3.64 -22.31
CA ALA A 180 19.75 -4.38 -21.07
C ALA A 180 21.12 -4.70 -20.45
N ARG A 181 21.40 -4.15 -19.26
CA ARG A 181 22.47 -4.67 -18.40
C ARG A 181 21.95 -5.92 -17.70
N ALA A 182 22.62 -7.04 -17.94
CA ALA A 182 22.40 -8.29 -17.23
C ALA A 182 22.71 -8.09 -15.74
N SER A 183 21.70 -8.30 -14.89
CA SER A 183 21.87 -8.38 -13.45
C SER A 183 22.42 -9.75 -13.08
N ALA A 184 23.65 -9.78 -12.58
CA ALA A 184 24.25 -10.95 -11.95
C ALA A 184 23.44 -11.40 -10.71
N GLY A 185 23.43 -12.71 -10.47
CA GLY A 185 22.48 -13.42 -9.62
C GLY A 185 22.50 -13.06 -8.14
N GLY A 186 21.31 -12.99 -7.55
CA GLY A 186 21.08 -13.00 -6.11
C GLY A 186 20.88 -14.43 -5.62
N ALA A 187 21.77 -14.87 -4.73
CA ALA A 187 21.80 -16.20 -4.14
C ALA A 187 20.47 -16.59 -3.48
N GLY A 188 19.80 -17.59 -4.05
CA GLY A 188 18.71 -18.29 -3.39
C GLY A 188 19.23 -19.07 -2.19
N LEU A 189 18.54 -18.97 -1.05
CA LEU A 189 18.79 -19.81 0.10
C LEU A 189 18.52 -21.27 -0.30
N THR A 190 19.59 -22.07 -0.34
CA THR A 190 19.52 -23.49 -0.71
C THR A 190 18.62 -24.26 0.28
N PRO A 191 17.92 -25.33 -0.15
CA PRO A 191 16.99 -26.10 0.67
C PRO A 191 17.60 -26.68 1.97
N TYR A 192 18.92 -26.76 2.06
CA TYR A 192 19.65 -27.16 3.27
C TYR A 192 19.56 -26.12 4.42
N ALA A 193 19.35 -24.84 4.12
CA ALA A 193 19.19 -23.79 5.14
C ALA A 193 17.85 -23.89 5.88
N VAL A 194 16.79 -24.35 5.20
CA VAL A 194 15.47 -24.57 5.80
C VAL A 194 15.46 -25.84 6.65
N ALA A 195 16.16 -26.89 6.21
CA ALA A 195 16.30 -28.14 6.97
C ALA A 195 17.10 -27.95 8.28
N GLY A 196 18.14 -27.10 8.26
CA GLY A 196 18.94 -26.79 9.45
C GLY A 196 18.15 -26.10 10.57
N ILE A 197 17.23 -25.20 10.22
CA ILE A 197 16.40 -24.47 11.19
C ILE A 197 15.37 -25.41 11.83
N ALA A 198 14.78 -26.33 11.05
CA ALA A 198 13.81 -27.31 11.57
C ALA A 198 14.47 -28.34 12.52
N ALA A 199 15.69 -28.80 12.22
CA ALA A 199 16.44 -29.73 13.06
C ALA A 199 16.83 -29.10 14.41
N LEU A 200 17.19 -27.81 14.42
CA LEU A 200 17.53 -27.09 15.64
C LEU A 200 16.30 -26.93 16.56
N ALA A 201 15.11 -26.68 15.99
CA ALA A 201 13.87 -26.58 16.75
C ALA A 201 13.45 -27.91 17.40
N LEU A 202 13.63 -29.04 16.70
CA LEU A 202 13.34 -30.37 17.24
C LEU A 202 14.30 -30.79 18.37
N LEU A 203 15.59 -30.43 18.28
CA LEU A 203 16.57 -30.70 19.34
C LEU A 203 16.28 -29.94 20.64
N VAL A 204 15.80 -28.69 20.53
CA VAL A 204 15.40 -27.89 21.69
C VAL A 204 14.16 -28.48 22.37
N LEU A 205 13.18 -28.97 21.59
CA LEU A 205 11.98 -29.61 22.12
C LEU A 205 12.30 -30.97 22.78
N ALA A 206 13.18 -31.78 22.19
CA ALA A 206 13.61 -33.05 22.76
C ALA A 206 14.41 -32.88 24.06
N GLY A 207 15.27 -31.87 24.15
CA GLY A 207 16.02 -31.53 25.37
C GLY A 207 15.13 -31.08 26.53
N ALA A 208 14.00 -30.42 26.24
CA ALA A 208 13.01 -30.04 27.24
C ALA A 208 12.23 -31.25 27.78
N ALA A 209 11.91 -32.24 26.94
CA ALA A 209 11.20 -33.45 27.36
C ALA A 209 12.03 -34.37 28.26
N VAL A 210 13.35 -34.48 28.03
CA VAL A 210 14.24 -35.32 28.86
C VAL A 210 14.41 -34.78 30.28
N ARG A 211 14.34 -33.45 30.47
CA ARG A 211 14.43 -32.82 31.80
C ARG A 211 13.14 -32.94 32.63
N LEU A 212 12.05 -33.39 32.03
CA LEU A 212 10.74 -33.56 32.68
C LEU A 212 10.43 -35.00 33.12
N ARG A 213 11.37 -35.96 33.00
CA ARG A 213 11.17 -37.29 33.58
C ARG A 213 11.11 -37.21 35.11
N PRO A 214 9.97 -37.50 35.76
CA PRO A 214 9.87 -37.49 37.21
C PRO A 214 10.68 -38.67 37.77
N ARG A 215 11.47 -38.42 38.81
CA ARG A 215 12.06 -39.46 39.66
C ARG A 215 10.94 -40.17 40.45
N LEU A 216 10.22 -41.07 39.79
CA LEU A 216 9.31 -42.03 40.41
C LEU A 216 9.99 -43.41 40.42
N ALA A 217 11.03 -43.55 41.25
CA ALA A 217 11.57 -44.86 41.64
C ALA A 217 12.54 -44.69 42.83
N ARG A 218 12.01 -44.57 44.06
CA ARG A 218 12.63 -45.08 45.29
C ARG A 218 11.72 -44.80 46.50
N ARG A 219 10.78 -45.70 46.73
CA ARG A 219 10.27 -46.08 48.06
C ARG A 219 9.72 -47.50 47.96
N ARG A 220 10.57 -48.49 48.23
CA ARG A 220 10.30 -49.65 49.09
C ARG A 220 11.63 -50.07 49.69
#